data_AF-A0A3N1NJC1-F1
#
_entry.id   AF-A0A3N1NJC1-F1
#
_cell.length_a   1.000
_cell.length_b   1.000
_cell.length_c   1.000
_cell.angle_alpha   90.00
_cell.angle_beta   90.00
_cell.angle_gamma   90.00
#
_symmetry.space_group_name_H-M   'P 1'
#
loop_
_entity.id
_entity.type
_entity.pdbx_description
1 polymer ?
#
loop_
_entity_poly.entity_id
_entity_poly.type
_entity_poly.pdbx_seq_one_letter_code
_entity_poly.pdbx_strand_id
1 'polypeptide(L)'
;MRLVANYCVLLATLSLCSLPALAGQASLHDLLENQVAQNNSVPKAVSILVQNYPNASEVILNEAYRSYPDAIPKIISGIAQQQPGLLSLAVDQALKLPGVDTDAVVQAAIHADPACSDVVVNSAVNDEPARFSQIMTVALSTEPLAVDSIVQVTAEQHPDHINELLALVKKLVPDQADEAIATVKAMFALKKEDDVSAQQGARQP
;
A
#
# COMPACT_ATOMS: atom_id res chain seq x y z
N MET A 1 -35.12 -11.45 -58.31
CA MET A 1 -34.59 -10.64 -57.18
C MET A 1 -34.82 -11.42 -55.91
N ARG A 2 -33.74 -11.86 -55.24
CA ARG A 2 -33.78 -12.79 -54.10
C ARG A 2 -33.92 -12.05 -52.77
N LEU A 3 -34.62 -12.73 -51.86
CA LEU A 3 -34.94 -12.40 -50.48
C LEU A 3 -33.79 -12.86 -49.53
N VAL A 4 -33.86 -12.40 -48.28
CA VAL A 4 -33.38 -12.99 -46.98
C VAL A 4 -32.06 -12.48 -46.35
N ALA A 5 -32.18 -12.26 -45.02
CA ALA A 5 -31.21 -12.35 -43.90
C ALA A 5 -30.33 -11.11 -43.62
N ASN A 6 -30.42 -10.36 -42.51
CA ASN A 6 -30.73 -10.60 -41.08
C ASN A 6 -29.53 -11.08 -40.23
N TYR A 7 -29.30 -10.35 -39.12
CA TYR A 7 -28.37 -10.56 -37.98
C TYR A 7 -26.85 -10.47 -38.28
N CYS A 8 -25.97 -9.97 -37.43
CA CYS A 8 -25.92 -10.07 -35.97
C CYS A 8 -24.99 -8.96 -35.41
N VAL A 9 -25.55 -7.97 -34.69
CA VAL A 9 -24.78 -7.09 -33.80
C VAL A 9 -24.64 -7.82 -32.48
N LEU A 10 -23.51 -8.49 -32.28
CA LEU A 10 -23.14 -9.12 -31.02
C LEU A 10 -22.52 -8.04 -30.12
N LEU A 11 -23.40 -7.27 -29.46
CA LEU A 11 -23.09 -6.62 -28.19
C LEU A 11 -22.87 -7.73 -27.17
N ALA A 12 -21.61 -8.05 -26.91
CA ALA A 12 -21.23 -8.86 -25.76
C ALA A 12 -21.38 -7.99 -24.50
N THR A 13 -22.61 -7.83 -24.03
CA THR A 13 -22.87 -7.54 -22.63
C THR A 13 -22.41 -8.78 -21.86
N LEU A 14 -21.19 -8.74 -21.33
CA LEU A 14 -20.77 -9.68 -20.30
C LEU A 14 -21.59 -9.38 -19.06
N SER A 15 -22.71 -10.12 -19.04
CA SER A 15 -23.56 -10.47 -17.92
C SER A 15 -22.84 -10.38 -16.59
N LEU A 16 -23.47 -9.67 -15.65
CA LEU A 16 -23.30 -9.91 -14.23
C LEU A 16 -23.53 -11.41 -13.97
N CYS A 17 -22.47 -12.20 -13.93
CA CYS A 17 -22.50 -13.44 -13.19
C CYS A 17 -22.33 -13.06 -11.72
N SER A 18 -23.45 -12.94 -11.02
CA SER A 18 -23.47 -13.22 -9.58
C SER A 18 -22.96 -14.65 -9.39
N LEU A 19 -21.66 -14.80 -9.13
CA LEU A 19 -21.11 -16.08 -8.72
C LEU A 19 -21.56 -16.39 -7.28
N PRO A 20 -21.86 -17.66 -6.99
CA PRO A 20 -22.16 -18.11 -5.64
C PRO A 20 -20.97 -17.80 -4.73
N ALA A 21 -21.26 -17.59 -3.46
CA ALA A 21 -20.25 -17.47 -2.39
C ALA A 21 -19.09 -18.42 -2.66
N LEU A 22 -17.87 -17.88 -2.69
CA LEU A 22 -16.60 -18.58 -2.90
C LEU A 22 -16.53 -19.81 -1.98
N ALA A 23 -17.05 -20.94 -2.46
CA ALA A 23 -17.31 -22.12 -1.66
C ALA A 23 -16.01 -22.93 -1.56
N GLY A 24 -15.14 -22.50 -0.65
CA GLY A 24 -13.95 -23.25 -0.23
C GLY A 24 -12.63 -22.72 -0.81
N GLN A 25 -11.59 -22.72 0.03
CA GLN A 25 -10.22 -22.30 -0.29
C GLN A 25 -9.64 -23.05 -1.51
N ALA A 26 -10.00 -24.32 -1.71
CA ALA A 26 -9.58 -25.09 -2.88
C ALA A 26 -10.05 -24.48 -4.21
N SER A 27 -11.29 -23.95 -4.25
CA SER A 27 -11.82 -23.31 -5.47
C SER A 27 -11.12 -22.00 -5.81
N LEU A 28 -10.62 -21.27 -4.81
CA LEU A 28 -9.87 -20.04 -5.01
C LEU A 28 -8.46 -20.31 -5.52
N HIS A 29 -7.80 -21.31 -4.94
CA HIS A 29 -6.47 -21.73 -5.36
C HIS A 29 -6.46 -22.15 -6.84
N ASP A 30 -7.37 -23.03 -7.24
CA ASP A 30 -7.50 -23.47 -8.64
C ASP A 30 -7.79 -22.29 -9.57
N LEU A 31 -8.63 -21.36 -9.14
CA LEU A 31 -8.97 -20.17 -9.91
C LEU A 31 -7.75 -19.24 -10.07
N LEU A 32 -6.95 -19.06 -9.02
CA LEU A 32 -5.71 -18.30 -9.06
C LEU A 32 -4.69 -18.96 -10.00
N GLU A 33 -4.45 -20.26 -9.87
CA GLU A 33 -3.54 -21.01 -10.76
C GLU A 33 -3.96 -20.89 -12.22
N ASN A 34 -5.26 -21.02 -12.50
CA ASN A 34 -5.79 -20.85 -13.85
C ASN A 34 -5.54 -19.43 -14.39
N GLN A 35 -5.71 -18.39 -13.57
CA GLN A 35 -5.39 -17.02 -14.00
C GLN A 35 -3.89 -16.83 -14.25
N VAL A 36 -3.03 -17.42 -13.42
CA VAL A 36 -1.57 -17.36 -13.61
C VAL A 36 -1.17 -18.04 -14.91
N ALA A 37 -1.71 -19.24 -15.19
CA ALA A 37 -1.45 -19.97 -16.43
C ALA A 37 -1.92 -19.20 -17.68
N GLN A 38 -3.08 -18.54 -17.62
CA GLN A 38 -3.60 -17.74 -18.74
C GLN A 38 -2.82 -16.46 -18.98
N ASN A 39 -2.30 -15.83 -17.93
CA ASN A 39 -1.64 -14.52 -18.01
C ASN A 39 -0.12 -14.59 -18.02
N ASN A 40 0.47 -15.75 -17.74
CA ASN A 40 1.92 -15.96 -17.55
C ASN A 40 2.56 -14.98 -16.55
N SER A 41 1.79 -14.53 -15.55
CA SER A 41 2.21 -13.50 -14.61
C SER A 41 1.36 -13.56 -13.34
N VAL A 42 2.01 -13.81 -12.20
CA VAL A 42 1.35 -13.82 -10.88
C VAL A 42 0.76 -12.44 -10.54
N PRO A 43 1.50 -11.31 -10.62
CA PRO A 43 0.94 -10.00 -10.31
C PRO A 43 -0.29 -9.67 -11.16
N LYS A 44 -0.22 -9.94 -12.48
CA LYS A 44 -1.32 -9.66 -13.39
C LYS A 44 -2.56 -10.51 -13.07
N ALA A 45 -2.36 -11.79 -12.78
CA ALA A 45 -3.43 -12.69 -12.37
C ALA A 45 -4.12 -12.18 -11.10
N VAL A 46 -3.35 -11.84 -10.06
CA VAL A 46 -3.86 -11.29 -8.80
C VAL A 46 -4.62 -10.00 -9.05
N SER A 47 -4.05 -9.06 -9.82
CA SER A 47 -4.70 -7.79 -10.18
C SER A 47 -6.05 -8.00 -10.87
N ILE A 48 -6.15 -8.95 -11.79
CA ILE A 48 -7.42 -9.29 -12.47
C ILE A 48 -8.45 -9.82 -11.45
N LEU A 49 -8.02 -10.66 -10.52
CA LEU A 49 -8.92 -11.25 -9.54
C LEU A 49 -9.47 -10.22 -8.56
N VAL A 50 -8.62 -9.38 -7.98
CA VAL A 50 -9.09 -8.35 -7.05
C VAL A 50 -9.93 -7.28 -7.75
N GLN A 51 -9.70 -7.00 -9.04
CA GLN A 51 -10.58 -6.13 -9.84
C GLN A 51 -11.97 -6.74 -10.06
N ASN A 52 -12.03 -8.04 -10.35
CA ASN A 52 -13.31 -8.73 -10.61
C ASN A 52 -14.05 -9.08 -9.31
N TYR A 53 -13.32 -9.23 -8.20
CA TYR A 53 -13.87 -9.62 -6.90
C TYR A 53 -13.36 -8.70 -5.77
N PRO A 54 -13.68 -7.39 -5.80
CA PRO A 54 -13.12 -6.41 -4.87
C PRO A 54 -13.47 -6.72 -3.40
N ASN A 55 -14.65 -7.29 -3.15
CA ASN A 55 -15.07 -7.70 -1.79
C ASN A 55 -14.31 -8.92 -1.25
N ALA A 56 -13.55 -9.62 -2.09
CA ALA A 56 -12.75 -10.79 -1.72
C ALA A 56 -11.24 -10.49 -1.77
N SER A 57 -10.83 -9.22 -1.91
CA SER A 57 -9.43 -8.82 -2.10
C SER A 57 -8.50 -9.39 -1.03
N GLU A 58 -8.90 -9.30 0.25
CA GLU A 58 -8.10 -9.82 1.35
C GLU A 58 -7.87 -11.35 1.24
N VAL A 59 -8.90 -12.11 0.87
CA VAL A 59 -8.79 -13.57 0.72
C VAL A 59 -7.92 -13.93 -0.49
N ILE A 60 -8.06 -13.19 -1.60
CA ILE A 60 -7.27 -13.37 -2.82
C ILE A 60 -5.79 -13.07 -2.56
N LEU A 61 -5.48 -11.97 -1.89
CA LEU A 61 -4.11 -11.57 -1.57
C LEU A 61 -3.46 -12.59 -0.63
N ASN A 62 -4.15 -13.02 0.42
CA ASN A 62 -3.66 -14.06 1.32
C ASN A 62 -3.39 -15.40 0.59
N GLU A 63 -4.28 -15.81 -0.32
CA GLU A 63 -4.05 -17.00 -1.15
C GLU A 63 -2.82 -16.84 -2.05
N ALA A 64 -2.67 -15.67 -2.67
CA ALA A 64 -1.57 -15.38 -3.57
C ALA A 64 -0.23 -15.36 -2.84
N TYR A 65 -0.15 -14.75 -1.66
CA TYR A 65 1.07 -14.73 -0.86
C TYR A 65 1.46 -16.11 -0.36
N ARG A 66 0.47 -16.93 0.01
CA ARG A 66 0.71 -18.33 0.41
C ARG A 66 1.20 -19.19 -0.75
N SER A 67 0.61 -19.02 -1.94
CA SER A 67 0.92 -19.83 -3.12
C SER A 67 2.19 -19.38 -3.83
N TYR A 68 2.53 -18.10 -3.76
CA TYR A 68 3.65 -17.47 -4.47
C TYR A 68 4.45 -16.53 -3.54
N PRO A 69 5.06 -17.03 -2.45
CA PRO A 69 5.77 -16.20 -1.48
C PRO A 69 6.93 -15.40 -2.12
N ASP A 70 7.65 -15.99 -3.08
CA ASP A 70 8.75 -15.34 -3.80
C ASP A 70 8.26 -14.20 -4.74
N ALA A 71 6.96 -14.14 -4.99
CA ALA A 71 6.35 -13.13 -5.85
C ALA A 71 5.73 -11.96 -5.07
N ILE A 72 5.73 -11.97 -3.73
CA ILE A 72 5.10 -10.94 -2.89
C ILE A 72 5.50 -9.52 -3.33
N PRO A 73 6.78 -9.15 -3.49
CA PRO A 73 7.15 -7.79 -3.93
C PRO A 73 6.56 -7.44 -5.30
N LYS A 74 6.53 -8.40 -6.24
CA LYS A 74 5.96 -8.19 -7.58
C LYS A 74 4.45 -8.06 -7.54
N ILE A 75 3.77 -8.80 -6.66
CA ILE A 75 2.32 -8.68 -6.44
C ILE A 75 2.02 -7.28 -5.92
N ILE A 76 2.75 -6.82 -4.89
CA ILE A 76 2.62 -5.47 -4.34
C ILE A 76 2.79 -4.40 -5.43
N SER A 77 3.85 -4.46 -6.24
CA SER A 77 4.02 -3.52 -7.35
C SER A 77 2.90 -3.60 -8.39
N GLY A 78 2.37 -4.81 -8.66
CA GLY A 78 1.22 -4.99 -9.55
C GLY A 78 -0.06 -4.37 -9.01
N ILE A 79 -0.32 -4.49 -7.71
CA ILE A 79 -1.44 -3.83 -7.04
C ILE A 79 -1.25 -2.31 -7.08
N ALA A 80 -0.09 -1.79 -6.70
CA ALA A 80 0.20 -0.35 -6.73
C ALA A 80 -0.11 0.28 -8.10
N GLN A 81 0.34 -0.38 -9.18
CA GLN A 81 0.18 0.14 -10.54
C GLN A 81 -1.25 0.03 -11.09
N GLN A 82 -2.00 -1.00 -10.69
CA GLN A 82 -3.30 -1.33 -11.30
C GLN A 82 -4.50 -0.99 -10.42
N GLN A 83 -4.32 -1.00 -9.10
CA GLN A 83 -5.33 -0.68 -8.08
C GLN A 83 -4.68 0.03 -6.87
N PRO A 84 -4.22 1.29 -7.00
CA PRO A 84 -3.53 2.00 -5.91
C PRO A 84 -4.36 2.08 -4.62
N GLY A 85 -5.70 2.13 -4.73
CA GLY A 85 -6.60 2.10 -3.57
C GLY A 85 -6.58 0.81 -2.74
N LEU A 86 -6.00 -0.28 -3.26
CA LEU A 86 -5.80 -1.55 -2.53
C LEU A 86 -4.39 -1.71 -1.98
N LEU A 87 -3.46 -0.78 -2.27
CA LEU A 87 -2.06 -0.93 -1.94
C LEU A 87 -1.80 -1.02 -0.43
N SER A 88 -2.44 -0.16 0.36
CA SER A 88 -2.34 -0.19 1.83
C SER A 88 -2.77 -1.55 2.39
N LEU A 89 -3.92 -2.09 1.93
CA LEU A 89 -4.36 -3.43 2.33
C LEU A 89 -3.33 -4.50 1.94
N ALA A 90 -2.82 -4.45 0.71
CA ALA A 90 -1.87 -5.43 0.20
C ALA A 90 -0.56 -5.44 1.00
N VAL A 91 -0.03 -4.27 1.33
CA VAL A 91 1.17 -4.09 2.16
C VAL A 91 0.92 -4.58 3.59
N ASP A 92 -0.17 -4.15 4.22
CA ASP A 92 -0.52 -4.58 5.59
C ASP A 92 -0.66 -6.10 5.71
N GLN A 93 -1.25 -6.74 4.71
CA GLN A 93 -1.37 -8.20 4.69
C GLN A 93 -0.03 -8.89 4.45
N ALA A 94 0.82 -8.34 3.57
CA ALA A 94 2.13 -8.91 3.30
C ALA A 94 3.03 -8.84 4.54
N LEU A 95 3.08 -7.71 5.24
CA LEU A 95 3.92 -7.49 6.42
C LEU A 95 3.58 -8.44 7.57
N LYS A 96 2.29 -8.77 7.75
CA LYS A 96 1.83 -9.73 8.77
C LYS A 96 2.28 -11.18 8.51
N LEU A 97 2.86 -11.49 7.36
CA LEU A 97 3.30 -12.84 7.04
C LEU A 97 4.63 -13.17 7.73
N PRO A 98 4.72 -14.31 8.42
CA PRO A 98 5.97 -14.69 9.07
C PRO A 98 7.07 -14.93 8.03
N GLY A 99 8.21 -14.25 8.21
CA GLY A 99 9.38 -14.42 7.36
C GLY A 99 9.35 -13.64 6.04
N VAL A 100 8.38 -12.74 5.86
CA VAL A 100 8.41 -11.79 4.74
C VAL A 100 9.60 -10.83 4.89
N ASP A 101 10.18 -10.43 3.76
CA ASP A 101 11.20 -9.38 3.75
C ASP A 101 10.53 -8.00 3.70
N THR A 102 10.38 -7.37 4.88
CA THR A 102 9.85 -6.01 5.02
C THR A 102 10.54 -4.99 4.12
N ASP A 103 11.87 -5.08 3.95
CA ASP A 103 12.61 -4.10 3.14
C ASP A 103 12.21 -4.24 1.67
N ALA A 104 12.05 -5.48 1.19
CA ALA A 104 11.59 -5.76 -0.16
C ALA A 104 10.14 -5.32 -0.40
N VAL A 105 9.25 -5.49 0.59
CA VAL A 105 7.85 -5.03 0.51
C VAL A 105 7.78 -3.50 0.45
N VAL A 106 8.46 -2.81 1.38
CA VAL A 106 8.52 -1.34 1.44
C VAL A 106 9.09 -0.78 0.14
N GLN A 107 10.22 -1.29 -0.30
CA GLN A 107 10.85 -0.86 -1.55
C GLN A 107 9.93 -1.08 -2.75
N ALA A 108 9.30 -2.24 -2.87
CA ALA A 108 8.44 -2.56 -4.00
C ALA A 108 7.16 -1.72 -4.06
N ALA A 109 6.58 -1.36 -2.91
CA ALA A 109 5.42 -0.48 -2.84
C ALA A 109 5.79 0.97 -3.20
N ILE A 110 6.79 1.53 -2.52
CA ILE A 110 7.23 2.92 -2.72
C ILE A 110 7.73 3.15 -4.15
N HIS A 111 8.52 2.22 -4.68
CA HIS A 111 9.01 2.33 -6.04
C HIS A 111 7.88 2.29 -7.08
N ALA A 112 6.82 1.51 -6.82
CA ALA A 112 5.71 1.38 -7.74
C ALA A 112 4.72 2.54 -7.64
N ASP A 113 4.52 3.11 -6.45
CA ASP A 113 3.71 4.30 -6.21
C ASP A 113 4.35 5.21 -5.15
N PRO A 114 5.21 6.17 -5.55
CA PRO A 114 5.85 7.12 -4.64
C PRO A 114 4.88 7.87 -3.71
N ALA A 115 3.63 8.09 -4.16
CA ALA A 115 2.64 8.85 -3.42
C ALA A 115 2.13 8.11 -2.17
N CYS A 116 2.38 6.79 -2.04
CA CYS A 116 1.97 6.00 -0.89
C CYS A 116 3.05 5.86 0.19
N SER A 117 4.19 6.55 0.05
CA SER A 117 5.38 6.32 0.87
C SER A 117 5.11 6.47 2.37
N ASP A 118 4.32 7.45 2.75
CA ASP A 118 3.92 7.72 4.12
C ASP A 118 3.10 6.58 4.73
N VAL A 119 2.09 6.09 4.01
CA VAL A 119 1.23 4.97 4.45
C VAL A 119 2.04 3.68 4.55
N VAL A 120 2.87 3.37 3.55
CA VAL A 120 3.70 2.16 3.54
C VAL A 120 4.69 2.15 4.70
N VAL A 121 5.38 3.28 4.89
CA VAL A 121 6.32 3.46 6.00
C VAL A 121 5.63 3.31 7.34
N ASN A 122 4.48 3.96 7.53
CA ASN A 122 3.72 3.87 8.76
C ASN A 122 3.27 2.42 9.03
N SER A 123 2.76 1.70 8.03
CA SER A 123 2.41 0.29 8.17
C SER A 123 3.61 -0.58 8.58
N ALA A 124 4.77 -0.39 7.94
CA ALA A 124 5.98 -1.14 8.25
C ALA A 124 6.53 -0.85 9.66
N VAL A 125 6.54 0.43 10.08
CA VAL A 125 6.99 0.80 11.43
C VAL A 125 6.04 0.28 12.50
N ASN A 126 4.73 0.29 12.26
CA ASN A 126 3.75 -0.27 13.19
C ASN A 126 3.91 -1.79 13.37
N ASP A 127 4.25 -2.51 12.29
CA ASP A 127 4.46 -3.95 12.32
C ASP A 127 5.81 -4.33 12.97
N GLU A 128 6.89 -3.65 12.58
CA GLU A 128 8.25 -3.92 13.05
C GLU A 128 8.94 -2.67 13.63
N PRO A 129 8.48 -2.12 14.77
CA PRO A 129 9.00 -0.86 15.32
C PRO A 129 10.51 -0.92 15.65
N ALA A 130 11.01 -2.11 16.00
CA ALA A 130 12.44 -2.32 16.25
C ALA A 130 13.32 -2.13 15.00
N ARG A 131 12.73 -2.08 13.80
CA ARG A 131 13.41 -1.86 12.50
C ARG A 131 13.20 -0.46 11.93
N PHE A 132 12.74 0.49 12.75
CA PHE A 132 12.49 1.88 12.35
C PHE A 132 13.59 2.45 11.44
N SER A 133 14.85 2.42 11.91
CA SER A 133 16.00 2.95 11.15
C SER A 133 16.17 2.30 9.77
N GLN A 134 15.99 0.98 9.68
CA GLN A 134 16.13 0.24 8.42
C GLN A 134 15.00 0.59 7.45
N ILE A 135 13.75 0.60 7.93
CA ILE A 135 12.56 0.96 7.15
C ILE A 135 12.70 2.38 6.58
N MET A 136 13.06 3.35 7.43
CA MET A 136 13.32 4.73 6.99
C MET A 136 14.45 4.80 5.96
N THR A 137 15.52 4.02 6.17
CA THR A 137 16.65 3.99 5.22
C THR A 137 16.19 3.51 3.85
N VAL A 138 15.41 2.43 3.79
CA VAL A 138 14.86 1.90 2.54
C VAL A 138 13.94 2.93 1.88
N ALA A 139 12.99 3.50 2.63
CA ALA A 139 12.02 4.44 2.10
C ALA A 139 12.68 5.71 1.55
N LEU A 140 13.50 6.38 2.35
CA LEU A 140 14.18 7.64 1.97
C LEU A 140 15.19 7.45 0.83
N SER A 141 15.79 6.26 0.72
CA SER A 141 16.68 5.94 -0.41
C SER A 141 15.92 5.55 -1.68
N THR A 142 14.70 5.00 -1.53
CA THR A 142 13.86 4.59 -2.66
C THR A 142 13.16 5.80 -3.28
N GLU A 143 12.60 6.68 -2.46
CA GLU A 143 11.94 7.91 -2.90
C GLU A 143 12.37 9.11 -2.04
N PRO A 144 13.47 9.78 -2.42
CA PRO A 144 13.96 10.97 -1.74
C PRO A 144 13.01 12.16 -1.73
N LEU A 145 12.04 12.24 -2.65
CA LEU A 145 11.11 13.36 -2.73
C LEU A 145 9.89 13.18 -1.82
N ALA A 146 9.71 11.99 -1.22
CA ALA A 146 8.64 11.72 -0.26
C ALA A 146 9.02 12.10 1.18
N VAL A 147 10.16 12.78 1.39
CA VAL A 147 10.66 13.14 2.73
C VAL A 147 9.62 13.89 3.55
N ASP A 148 8.96 14.88 2.98
CA ASP A 148 8.01 15.70 3.73
C ASP A 148 6.81 14.90 4.24
N SER A 149 6.20 14.07 3.39
CA SER A 149 5.05 13.24 3.80
C SER A 149 5.47 12.17 4.81
N ILE A 150 6.62 11.52 4.61
CA ILE A 150 7.18 10.56 5.57
C ILE A 150 7.45 11.24 6.92
N VAL A 151 8.10 12.41 6.91
CA VAL A 151 8.44 13.16 8.13
C VAL A 151 7.20 13.59 8.87
N GLN A 152 6.20 14.11 8.15
CA GLN A 152 4.93 14.52 8.74
C GLN A 152 4.23 13.33 9.41
N VAL A 153 3.97 12.25 8.67
CA VAL A 153 3.25 11.09 9.23
C VAL A 153 4.04 10.44 10.36
N THR A 154 5.36 10.34 10.24
CA THR A 154 6.20 9.78 11.31
C THR A 154 6.19 10.67 12.56
N ALA A 155 6.24 11.99 12.42
CA ALA A 155 6.18 12.90 13.57
C ALA A 155 4.81 12.87 14.26
N GLU A 156 3.73 12.62 13.52
CA GLU A 156 2.38 12.43 14.07
C GLU A 156 2.22 11.09 14.79
N GLN A 157 2.61 9.99 14.15
CA GLN A 157 2.32 8.62 14.60
C GLN A 157 3.41 8.03 15.52
N HIS A 158 4.66 8.45 15.33
CA HIS A 158 5.85 7.95 16.04
C HIS A 158 6.72 9.10 16.57
N PRO A 159 6.17 10.00 17.42
CA PRO A 159 6.84 11.22 17.86
C PRO A 159 8.15 10.96 18.64
N ASP A 160 8.28 9.78 19.24
CA ASP A 160 9.47 9.30 19.94
C ASP A 160 10.67 9.04 19.00
N HIS A 161 10.41 8.79 17.71
CA HIS A 161 11.43 8.53 16.71
C HIS A 161 11.85 9.76 15.88
N ILE A 162 11.29 10.96 16.14
CA ILE A 162 11.58 12.17 15.36
C ILE A 162 13.08 12.50 15.28
N ASN A 163 13.80 12.39 16.40
CA ASN A 163 15.23 12.70 16.41
C ASN A 163 16.05 11.71 15.55
N GLU A 164 15.67 10.44 15.59
CA GLU A 164 16.28 9.39 14.77
C GLU A 164 15.97 9.62 13.29
N LEU A 165 14.72 9.95 12.97
CA LEU A 165 14.28 10.31 11.62
C LEU A 165 15.07 11.48 11.04
N LEU A 166 15.17 12.60 11.77
CA LEU A 166 15.89 13.78 11.30
C LEU A 166 17.39 13.49 11.08
N ALA A 167 17.99 12.62 11.90
CA ALA A 167 19.36 12.17 11.68
C ALA A 167 19.51 11.35 10.39
N LEU A 168 18.53 10.49 10.09
CA LEU A 168 18.50 9.70 8.84
C LEU A 168 18.26 10.59 7.62
N VAL A 169 17.32 11.53 7.68
CA VAL A 169 17.07 12.51 6.61
C VAL A 169 18.35 13.28 6.29
N LYS A 170 19.02 13.85 7.31
CA LYS A 170 20.28 14.57 7.12
C LYS A 170 21.38 13.71 6.49
N LYS A 171 21.39 12.41 6.78
CA LYS A 171 22.40 11.46 6.27
C LYS A 171 22.11 11.03 4.83
N LEU A 172 20.85 10.75 4.50
CA LEU A 172 20.46 10.09 3.24
C LEU A 172 20.05 11.10 2.17
N VAL A 173 19.45 12.21 2.58
CA VAL A 173 18.84 13.22 1.72
C VAL A 173 19.17 14.63 2.26
N PRO A 174 20.47 15.00 2.35
CA PRO A 174 20.91 16.23 3.00
C PRO A 174 20.26 17.50 2.42
N ASP A 175 19.92 17.50 1.13
CA ASP A 175 19.28 18.62 0.45
C ASP A 175 17.83 18.88 0.93
N GLN A 176 17.18 17.89 1.53
CA GLN A 176 15.81 17.95 2.05
C GLN A 176 15.77 18.17 3.59
N ALA A 177 16.94 18.23 4.25
CA ALA A 177 17.01 18.22 5.71
C ALA A 177 16.43 19.50 6.35
N ASP A 178 16.66 20.66 5.75
CA ASP A 178 16.16 21.92 6.28
C ASP A 178 14.63 22.01 6.18
N GLU A 179 14.05 21.49 5.11
CA GLU A 179 12.60 21.43 4.90
C GLU A 179 11.94 20.46 5.89
N ALA A 180 12.49 19.24 6.04
CA ALA A 180 12.03 18.29 7.06
C ALA A 180 12.03 18.88 8.48
N ILE A 181 13.08 19.63 8.85
CA ILE A 181 13.15 20.30 10.15
C ILE A 181 12.07 21.39 10.27
N ALA A 182 11.81 22.13 9.19
CA ALA A 182 10.76 23.15 9.16
C ALA A 182 9.37 22.53 9.33
N THR A 183 9.09 21.41 8.65
CA THR A 183 7.85 20.62 8.77
C THR A 183 7.62 20.20 10.22
N VAL A 184 8.60 19.57 10.86
CA VAL A 184 8.50 19.17 12.27
C VAL A 184 8.23 20.37 13.19
N LYS A 185 8.95 21.49 12.99
CA LYS A 185 8.74 22.71 13.79
C LYS A 185 7.33 23.27 13.64
N ALA A 186 6.80 23.30 12.42
CA ALA A 186 5.44 23.77 12.15
C ALA A 186 4.41 22.92 12.90
N MET A 187 4.56 21.60 12.89
CA MET A 187 3.65 20.68 13.60
C MET A 187 3.64 20.92 15.11
N PHE A 188 4.81 21.13 15.72
CA PHE A 188 4.89 21.45 17.16
C PHE A 188 4.32 22.84 17.49
N ALA A 189 4.38 23.80 16.57
CA ALA A 189 3.76 25.11 16.75
C ALA A 189 2.23 25.01 16.75
N LEU A 190 1.66 24.27 15.79
CA LEU A 190 0.20 24.03 15.71
C LEU A 190 -0.33 23.35 16.97
N LYS A 191 0.37 22.33 17.47
CA LYS A 191 -0.05 21.60 18.68
C LYS A 191 -0.10 22.49 19.93
N LYS A 192 0.79 23.49 20.03
CA LYS A 192 0.76 24.46 21.14
C LYS A 192 -0.45 25.38 21.08
N GLU A 193 -0.90 25.77 19.89
CA GLU A 193 -2.06 26.66 19.72
C GLU A 193 -3.38 25.95 20.07
N ASP A 194 -3.50 24.66 19.72
CA ASP A 194 -4.63 23.81 20.10
C ASP A 194 -4.75 23.63 21.62
N ASP A 195 -3.64 23.37 22.30
CA ASP A 195 -3.61 23.20 23.76
C ASP A 195 -4.02 24.49 24.50
N VAL A 196 -3.58 25.65 24.00
CA VAL A 196 -3.94 26.98 24.58
C VAL A 196 -5.43 27.28 24.38
N SER A 197 -5.98 26.95 23.20
CA SER A 197 -7.40 27.16 22.88
C SER A 197 -8.31 26.23 23.69
N ALA A 198 -7.92 24.97 23.88
CA ALA A 198 -8.64 24.01 24.72
C ALA A 198 -8.64 24.41 26.20
N GLN A 199 -7.54 24.98 26.71
CA GLN A 199 -7.45 25.46 28.10
C GLN A 199 -8.21 26.78 28.35
N GLN A 200 -8.36 27.63 27.34
CA GLN A 200 -9.13 28.88 27.44
C GLN A 200 -10.64 28.65 27.34
N GLY A 201 -11.10 27.64 26.60
CA GLY A 201 -12.51 27.21 26.56
C GLY A 201 -13.01 26.58 27.87
N ALA A 202 -12.13 25.95 28.66
CA ALA A 202 -12.47 25.36 29.96
C ALA A 202 -12.47 26.36 31.13
N ARG A 203 -12.23 27.65 30.86
CA ARG A 203 -12.06 28.71 31.88
C ARG A 203 -13.09 29.84 31.79
N GLN A 204 -14.23 29.61 31.14
CA GLN A 204 -15.36 30.55 31.18
C GLN A 204 -16.41 30.04 32.20
N PRO A 205 -16.74 30.83 33.25
CA PRO A 205 -17.79 30.50 34.22
C PRO A 205 -19.20 30.63 33.63
#